data_AF-M7SA95-F1
#
_entry.id   AF-M7SA95-F1
#
_cell.length_a   1.000
_cell.length_b   1.000
_cell.length_c   1.000
_cell.angle_alpha   90.00
_cell.angle_beta   90.00
_cell.angle_gamma   90.00
#
_symmetry.space_group_name_H-M   'P 1'
#
loop_
_entity.id
_entity.type
_entity.pdbx_description
1 polymer ?
#
loop_
_entity_poly.entity_id
_entity_poly.type
_entity_poly.pdbx_seq_one_letter_code
_entity_poly.pdbx_strand_id
1 'polypeptide(L)'
;MVHLWNISVLTLCLSGVLAQEPTQPGALDNCGEWTKASAGDTCESIADSFHMSTKHFHSVNPQLKGPCNSLLWAGYWYCVKK
;
A
#
# COMPACT_ATOMS: atom_id res chain seq x y z
N MET A 1 28.63 -36.74 -1.87
CA MET A 1 28.43 -36.45 -3.30
C MET A 1 26.98 -36.71 -3.65
N VAL A 2 26.19 -35.65 -3.88
CA VAL A 2 24.93 -35.77 -4.63
C VAL A 2 24.89 -34.65 -5.68
N HIS A 3 24.72 -35.09 -6.91
CA HIS A 3 24.82 -34.41 -8.19
C HIS A 3 24.07 -35.41 -9.11
N LEU A 4 23.01 -35.12 -9.86
CA LEU A 4 22.60 -33.90 -10.57
C LEU A 4 21.10 -34.04 -11.02
N TRP A 5 20.38 -32.92 -10.97
CA TRP A 5 19.52 -32.36 -12.04
C TRP A 5 18.09 -32.88 -12.23
N ASN A 6 17.15 -32.22 -11.55
CA ASN A 6 15.95 -31.74 -12.25
C ASN A 6 15.41 -30.47 -11.58
N ILE A 7 15.79 -29.34 -12.19
CA ILE A 7 15.29 -28.02 -11.83
C ILE A 7 13.88 -27.93 -12.41
N SER A 8 12.86 -28.06 -11.57
CA SER A 8 11.54 -27.48 -11.84
C SER A 8 11.35 -26.33 -10.87
N VAL A 9 11.98 -25.20 -11.19
CA VAL A 9 11.59 -23.92 -10.58
C VAL A 9 10.16 -23.67 -11.04
N LEU A 10 9.20 -23.78 -10.14
CA LEU A 10 7.96 -23.03 -10.30
C LEU A 10 8.22 -21.62 -9.75
N THR A 11 8.95 -20.82 -10.53
CA THR A 11 8.99 -19.35 -10.44
C THR A 11 7.59 -18.88 -10.90
N LEU A 12 6.80 -18.00 -10.28
CA LEU A 12 7.02 -16.91 -9.32
C LEU A 12 5.84 -16.86 -8.33
N CYS A 13 6.09 -16.45 -7.09
CA CYS A 13 5.20 -15.49 -6.43
C CYS A 13 6.06 -14.36 -5.85
N LEU A 14 6.89 -13.73 -6.68
CA LEU A 14 7.94 -12.80 -6.25
C LEU A 14 7.53 -11.31 -6.32
N SER A 15 6.26 -10.99 -6.05
CA SER A 15 5.84 -9.58 -5.85
C SER A 15 5.02 -9.34 -4.57
N GLY A 16 4.87 -10.35 -3.71
CA GLY A 16 4.01 -10.29 -2.53
C GLY A 16 4.76 -10.15 -1.21
N VAL A 17 5.80 -9.31 -1.12
CA VAL A 17 6.40 -8.98 0.18
C VAL A 17 5.43 -8.05 0.92
N LEU A 18 4.44 -8.64 1.58
CA LEU A 18 3.51 -8.02 2.53
C LEU A 18 2.65 -6.89 1.94
N ALA A 19 1.69 -7.22 1.07
CA ALA A 19 0.50 -6.35 0.99
C ALA A 19 -0.10 -6.29 2.39
N GLN A 20 -0.03 -5.12 3.02
CA GLN A 20 -0.50 -4.95 4.38
C GLN A 20 -2.03 -5.00 4.36
N GLU A 21 -2.62 -6.09 4.85
CA GLU A 21 -4.06 -6.26 4.86
C GLU A 21 -4.71 -5.71 6.16
N PRO A 22 -5.93 -5.15 6.10
CA PRO A 22 -6.73 -4.97 4.88
C PRO A 22 -6.33 -3.70 4.09
N THR A 23 -6.29 -3.80 2.76
CA THR A 23 -6.30 -2.64 1.85
C THR A 23 -7.69 -2.40 1.26
N GLN A 24 -7.91 -1.21 0.69
CA GLN A 24 -9.14 -0.89 -0.03
C GLN A 24 -9.07 -1.35 -1.50
N PRO A 25 -10.21 -1.70 -2.13
CA PRO A 25 -10.26 -1.96 -3.57
C PRO A 25 -9.67 -0.78 -4.35
N GLY A 26 -8.74 -1.06 -5.26
CA GLY A 26 -8.04 -0.05 -6.06
C GLY A 26 -6.77 0.52 -5.42
N ALA A 27 -6.32 -0.04 -4.29
CA ALA A 27 -4.97 0.18 -3.79
C ALA A 27 -3.91 -0.30 -4.80
N LEU A 28 -2.73 0.33 -4.78
CA LEU A 28 -1.63 -0.02 -5.67
C LEU A 28 -0.86 -1.24 -5.14
N ASP A 29 -0.59 -2.21 -6.00
CA ASP A 29 0.21 -3.40 -5.65
C ASP A 29 1.69 -3.10 -5.41
N ASN A 30 2.19 -1.96 -5.93
CA ASN A 30 3.61 -1.60 -5.93
C ASN A 30 3.95 -0.44 -4.98
N CYS A 31 3.43 -0.49 -3.76
CA CYS A 31 3.77 0.49 -2.74
C CYS A 31 5.04 0.08 -1.98
N GLY A 32 6.00 0.98 -1.86
CA GLY A 32 7.24 0.80 -1.11
C GLY A 32 7.10 1.00 0.41
N GLU A 33 6.12 1.79 0.86
CA GLU A 33 5.85 2.01 2.29
C GLU A 33 4.38 2.27 2.58
N TRP A 34 3.85 1.61 3.62
CA TRP A 34 2.44 1.65 4.02
C TRP A 34 2.26 2.27 5.39
N THR A 35 1.14 2.97 5.59
CA THR A 35 0.67 3.41 6.91
C THR A 35 -0.76 2.92 7.16
N LYS A 36 -1.10 2.64 8.43
CA LYS A 36 -2.44 2.22 8.83
C LYS A 36 -3.21 3.41 9.37
N ALA A 37 -4.35 3.73 8.75
CA ALA A 37 -5.19 4.82 9.23
C ALA A 37 -5.80 4.49 10.60
N SER A 38 -5.72 5.43 11.52
CA SER A 38 -6.37 5.40 12.83
C SER A 38 -7.71 6.12 12.79
N ALA A 39 -8.56 5.87 13.78
CA ALA A 39 -9.79 6.63 13.93
C ALA A 39 -9.46 8.12 14.20
N GLY A 40 -10.04 9.00 13.39
CA GLY A 40 -9.79 10.45 13.46
C GLY A 40 -8.66 10.96 12.57
N ASP A 41 -7.93 10.07 11.88
CA ASP A 41 -6.98 10.49 10.85
C ASP A 41 -7.71 11.19 9.70
N THR A 42 -7.00 12.11 9.07
CA THR A 42 -7.39 12.78 7.83
C THR A 42 -6.32 12.53 6.78
N CYS A 43 -6.67 12.73 5.52
CA CYS A 43 -5.69 12.60 4.45
C CYS A 43 -4.56 13.63 4.56
N GLU A 44 -4.86 14.80 5.12
CA GLU A 44 -3.89 15.86 5.39
C GLU A 44 -2.98 15.49 6.56
N SER A 45 -3.52 15.00 7.69
CA SER A 45 -2.70 14.60 8.84
C SER A 45 -1.75 13.45 8.50
N ILE A 46 -2.19 12.48 7.69
CA ILE A 46 -1.31 11.41 7.19
C ILE A 46 -0.27 12.01 6.24
N ALA A 47 -0.68 12.81 5.25
CA ALA A 47 0.26 13.39 4.29
C ALA A 47 1.35 14.23 4.99
N ASP A 48 0.97 15.05 5.97
CA ASP A 48 1.88 15.87 6.77
C ASP A 48 2.87 15.03 7.59
N SER A 49 2.40 13.92 8.19
CA SER A 49 3.23 13.00 8.97
C SER A 49 4.34 12.35 8.14
N PHE A 50 4.11 12.21 6.83
CA PHE A 50 5.08 11.67 5.87
C PHE A 50 5.72 12.76 5.00
N HIS A 51 5.57 14.04 5.38
CA HIS A 51 6.12 15.20 4.67
C HIS A 51 5.79 15.23 3.17
N MET A 52 4.59 14.80 2.81
CA MET A 52 4.11 14.77 1.43
C MET A 52 2.91 15.68 1.23
N SER A 53 2.68 16.10 -0.02
CA SER A 53 1.45 16.82 -0.34
C SER A 53 0.26 15.86 -0.36
N THR A 54 -0.91 16.33 0.08
CA THR A 54 -2.18 15.59 -0.04
C THR A 54 -2.47 15.18 -1.49
N LYS A 55 -2.05 15.99 -2.47
CA LYS A 55 -2.14 15.66 -3.89
C LYS A 55 -1.29 14.42 -4.24
N HIS A 56 -0.08 14.32 -3.70
CA HIS A 56 0.75 13.14 -3.89
C HIS A 56 0.14 11.92 -3.19
N PHE A 57 -0.35 12.08 -1.96
CA PHE A 57 -1.05 11.02 -1.23
C PHE A 57 -2.24 10.45 -2.03
N HIS A 58 -3.07 11.30 -2.65
CA HIS A 58 -4.15 10.86 -3.54
C HIS A 58 -3.65 10.17 -4.82
N SER A 59 -2.48 10.58 -5.33
CA SER A 59 -1.92 9.99 -6.55
C SER A 59 -1.43 8.55 -6.35
N VAL A 60 -0.99 8.23 -5.13
CA VAL A 60 -0.56 6.88 -4.74
C VAL A 60 -1.68 6.06 -4.07
N ASN A 61 -2.83 6.70 -3.80
CA ASN A 61 -4.05 6.06 -3.31
C ASN A 61 -5.26 6.45 -4.18
N PRO A 62 -5.39 5.90 -5.41
CA PRO A 62 -6.46 6.25 -6.34
C PRO A 62 -7.87 6.00 -5.81
N GLN A 63 -8.03 5.07 -4.86
CA GLN A 63 -9.28 4.79 -4.17
C GLN A 63 -9.80 5.97 -3.33
N LEU A 64 -8.92 6.92 -2.99
CA LEU A 64 -9.27 8.15 -2.27
C LEU A 64 -9.60 9.32 -3.21
N LYS A 65 -9.72 9.09 -4.52
CA LYS A 65 -10.14 10.12 -5.49
C LYS A 65 -11.59 10.53 -5.24
N GLY A 66 -11.77 11.57 -4.43
CA GLY A 66 -13.07 12.10 -4.03
C GLY A 66 -12.96 12.89 -2.72
N PRO A 67 -14.01 12.92 -1.89
CA PRO A 67 -13.92 13.48 -0.54
C PRO A 67 -13.02 12.58 0.33
N CYS A 68 -11.72 12.83 0.30
CA CYS A 68 -10.70 11.90 0.83
C CYS A 68 -10.97 11.47 2.28
N ASN A 69 -11.30 12.40 3.18
CA ASN A 69 -11.58 12.08 4.57
C ASN A 69 -12.81 11.17 4.75
N SER A 70 -13.80 11.23 3.86
CA SER A 70 -14.95 10.32 3.87
C SER A 70 -14.63 8.94 3.30
N LEU A 71 -13.56 8.84 2.52
CA LEU A 71 -13.09 7.60 1.89
C LEU A 71 -11.94 6.93 2.66
N LEU A 72 -11.38 7.61 3.67
CA LEU A 72 -10.36 7.06 4.55
C LEU A 72 -11.01 6.18 5.61
N TRP A 73 -10.77 4.87 5.55
CA TRP A 73 -11.33 3.89 6.48
C TRP A 73 -10.30 3.60 7.57
N ALA A 74 -10.70 3.82 8.83
CA ALA A 74 -9.88 3.43 9.96
C ALA A 74 -9.60 1.91 9.93
N GLY A 75 -8.36 1.54 10.24
CA GLY A 75 -7.90 0.16 10.24
C GLY A 75 -7.40 -0.36 8.88
N TYR A 76 -7.45 0.45 7.82
CA TYR A 76 -6.94 0.09 6.49
C TYR A 76 -5.57 0.68 6.22
N TRP A 77 -4.84 0.04 5.32
CA TRP A 77 -3.50 0.46 4.91
C TRP A 77 -3.52 1.32 3.64
N TYR A 78 -2.72 2.38 3.67
CA TYR A 78 -2.59 3.36 2.59
C TYR A 78 -1.12 3.56 2.23
N CYS A 79 -0.88 3.79 0.94
CA CYS A 79 0.45 3.96 0.42
C CYS A 79 0.99 5.36 0.76
N VAL A 80 2.21 5.42 1.28
CA VAL A 80 2.91 6.68 1.60
C VAL A 80 4.26 6.79 0.91
N LYS A 81 4.65 5.79 0.13
CA LYS A 81 5.85 5.83 -0.72
C LYS A 81 5.73 4.78 -1.83
N LYS A 82 6.08 5.14 -3.06
CA LYS A 82 6.27 4.16 -4.14
C LYS A 82 7.66 3.54 -4.06
#